data_AF-A0A2E3NDJ3-F1
#
_entry.id   AF-A0A2E3NDJ3-F1
#
_cell.length_a   1.000
_cell.length_b   1.000
_cell.length_c   1.000
_cell.angle_alpha   90.00
_cell.angle_beta   90.00
_cell.angle_gamma   90.00
#
_symmetry.space_group_name_H-M   'P 1'
#
loop_
_entity.id
_entity.type
_entity.pdbx_description
1 polymer ?
#
loop_
_entity_poly.entity_id
_entity_poly.type
_entity_poly.pdbx_seq_one_letter_code
_entity_poly.pdbx_strand_id
1 'polypeptide(L)'
;MMKRFSRKRRGEGGNKTAAIDANEWLPKIAEQGIVETESLEAWPDAGVPDTVAAIGKGARADGSAVLVAFSPNSATEAMIGGLAAAQQAVEADSFAGELLIVAPQWPAGARRVLGLIGKTSYTVEPVAAPGLTEGRVVVEAEPAPRILASSAGQLASRMVSSESRSAFSRAAAALEGLAAKHGGCVRVGVDRLELVVLARRVAEIRADGESAVLEIQIGGRSTTPLSGADLAGALDGLEGQLRRRLNDRKVREGEEGLRGRVIGQLAAGSELRGVRPWPQPGADLDAVDGVGINANGDPVVVAVREELDWRSLGAVLESLGPIESLLPVLFTDTAPPLKLGTPRLLLTAQRFSDGLERALAALVVAYELRAVSGELGAGIDLVSKSAGDGAESKPSRRGRRRGGRGRNARDGENRGDDDKEENGDGGESAESNGDGESRSAARAEGDGEEGGRRGRRRRRSRRGGRSGGDASDGGDNGDAGRRPAKAKRAAGVASGASKKFR
;
A
#
# COMPACT_ATOMS: atom_id res chain seq x y z
N MET A 1 -42.00 -14.11 -28.03
CA MET A 1 -41.46 -12.96 -27.25
C MET A 1 -40.42 -13.50 -26.25
N MET A 2 -39.12 -13.44 -26.57
CA MET A 2 -38.06 -14.05 -25.73
C MET A 2 -37.69 -13.13 -24.54
N LYS A 3 -37.89 -13.61 -23.31
CA LYS A 3 -37.42 -12.92 -22.09
C LYS A 3 -35.90 -12.94 -22.03
N ARG A 4 -35.28 -11.75 -22.13
CA ARG A 4 -33.83 -11.58 -21.92
C ARG A 4 -33.51 -11.79 -20.44
N PHE A 5 -32.67 -12.79 -20.14
CA PHE A 5 -32.11 -12.95 -18.79
C PHE A 5 -31.17 -11.79 -18.49
N SER A 6 -31.61 -10.88 -17.62
CA SER A 6 -30.75 -9.85 -17.04
C SER A 6 -29.72 -10.54 -16.13
N ARG A 7 -28.44 -10.55 -16.54
CA ARG A 7 -27.34 -10.90 -15.65
C ARG A 7 -27.25 -9.81 -14.58
N LYS A 8 -27.86 -10.08 -13.43
CA LYS A 8 -27.71 -9.28 -12.19
C LYS A 8 -26.22 -9.17 -11.92
N ARG A 9 -25.65 -7.97 -12.11
CA ARG A 9 -24.24 -7.71 -11.82
C ARG A 9 -24.01 -8.07 -10.35
N ARG A 10 -23.06 -8.98 -10.11
CA ARG A 10 -22.52 -9.23 -8.78
C ARG A 10 -21.74 -7.97 -8.41
N GLY A 11 -22.39 -7.05 -7.70
CA GLY A 11 -21.75 -5.84 -7.20
C GLY A 11 -20.59 -6.19 -6.29
N GLU A 12 -19.69 -5.24 -6.07
CA GLU A 12 -18.61 -5.36 -5.09
C GLU A 12 -19.21 -5.72 -3.73
N GLY A 13 -19.14 -7.01 -3.38
CA GLY A 13 -19.44 -7.48 -2.04
C GLY A 13 -18.29 -7.04 -1.17
N GLY A 14 -18.41 -5.85 -0.56
CA GLY A 14 -17.55 -5.46 0.55
C GLY A 14 -17.55 -6.60 1.55
N ASN A 15 -16.39 -7.20 1.76
CA ASN A 15 -16.23 -8.41 2.54
C ASN A 15 -16.35 -8.04 4.01
N LYS A 16 -17.59 -7.79 4.47
CA LYS A 16 -17.89 -7.43 5.85
C LYS A 16 -17.34 -8.52 6.75
N THR A 17 -16.27 -8.20 7.46
CA THR A 17 -15.74 -9.02 8.54
C THR A 17 -16.90 -9.31 9.50
N ALA A 18 -17.09 -10.57 9.88
CA ALA A 18 -18.10 -10.90 10.87
C ALA A 18 -17.70 -10.27 12.21
N ALA A 19 -18.68 -9.72 12.94
CA ALA A 19 -18.48 -9.26 14.30
C ALA A 19 -18.04 -10.42 15.20
N ILE A 20 -17.12 -10.16 16.12
CA ILE A 20 -16.62 -11.09 17.12
C ILE A 20 -17.42 -10.82 18.40
N ASP A 21 -18.45 -11.62 18.65
CA ASP A 21 -19.31 -11.42 19.83
C ASP A 21 -18.56 -11.76 21.13
N ALA A 22 -18.26 -10.73 21.92
CA ALA A 22 -17.57 -10.86 23.19
C ALA A 22 -18.35 -11.72 24.19
N ASN A 23 -19.70 -11.71 24.14
CA ASN A 23 -20.54 -12.55 25.00
C ASN A 23 -20.52 -14.02 24.58
N GLU A 24 -20.14 -14.33 23.34
CA GLU A 24 -19.95 -15.70 22.86
C GLU A 24 -18.53 -16.22 23.18
N TRP A 25 -17.51 -15.37 23.02
CA TRP A 25 -16.12 -15.81 23.09
C TRP A 25 -15.49 -15.73 24.48
N LEU A 26 -15.77 -14.69 25.28
CA LEU A 26 -15.13 -14.53 26.59
C LEU A 26 -15.51 -15.65 27.59
N PRO A 27 -16.79 -16.10 27.69
CA PRO A 27 -17.13 -17.23 28.55
C PRO A 27 -16.40 -18.50 28.15
N LYS A 28 -16.28 -18.81 26.85
CA LYS A 28 -15.52 -19.98 26.37
C LYS A 28 -14.04 -19.90 26.73
N ILE A 29 -13.45 -18.71 26.68
CA ILE A 29 -12.04 -18.49 27.04
C ILE A 29 -11.81 -18.74 28.54
N ALA A 30 -12.74 -18.31 29.40
CA ALA A 30 -12.71 -18.59 30.83
C ALA A 30 -12.99 -20.07 31.15
N GLU A 31 -14.04 -20.67 30.56
CA GLU A 31 -14.41 -22.08 30.73
C GLU A 31 -13.28 -23.06 30.35
N GLN A 32 -12.45 -22.71 29.37
CA GLN A 32 -11.33 -23.53 28.90
C GLN A 32 -10.01 -23.27 29.67
N GLY A 33 -10.05 -22.46 30.74
CA GLY A 33 -8.87 -22.15 31.56
C GLY A 33 -7.77 -21.39 30.82
N ILE A 34 -8.10 -20.72 29.70
CA ILE A 34 -7.12 -19.95 28.90
C ILE A 34 -6.77 -18.64 29.62
N VAL A 35 -7.71 -18.09 30.40
CA VAL A 35 -7.49 -16.96 31.30
C VAL A 35 -8.02 -17.34 32.68
N GLU A 36 -7.14 -17.30 33.67
CA GLU A 36 -7.47 -17.57 35.07
C GLU A 36 -8.14 -16.32 35.68
N THR A 37 -9.48 -16.34 35.82
CA THR A 37 -10.29 -15.22 36.33
C THR A 37 -11.41 -15.71 37.25
N GLU A 38 -11.79 -14.91 38.25
CA GLU A 38 -13.07 -15.10 38.97
C GLU A 38 -14.25 -14.49 38.19
N SER A 39 -14.00 -13.39 37.48
CA SER A 39 -14.98 -12.73 36.61
C SER A 39 -14.32 -12.28 35.31
N LEU A 40 -15.06 -12.41 34.20
CA LEU A 40 -14.67 -11.89 32.89
C LEU A 40 -15.94 -11.50 32.12
N GLU A 41 -16.17 -10.20 31.98
CA GLU A 41 -17.35 -9.64 31.32
C GLU A 41 -16.96 -8.88 30.06
N ALA A 42 -17.86 -8.86 29.06
CA ALA A 42 -17.66 -8.08 27.84
C ALA A 42 -17.61 -6.58 28.15
N TRP A 43 -16.63 -5.87 27.59
CA TRP A 43 -16.46 -4.43 27.80
C TRP A 43 -16.78 -3.66 26.49
N PRO A 44 -18.05 -3.26 26.27
CA PRO A 44 -18.48 -2.66 25.01
C PRO A 44 -17.89 -1.26 24.78
N ASP A 45 -17.60 -0.52 25.86
CA ASP A 45 -17.08 0.85 25.79
C ASP A 45 -15.57 0.92 25.53
N ALA A 46 -14.89 -0.21 25.31
CA ALA A 46 -13.43 -0.32 25.17
C ALA A 46 -12.81 0.43 23.96
N GLY A 47 -13.61 1.10 23.13
CA GLY A 47 -13.14 1.88 21.99
C GLY A 47 -12.61 1.07 20.80
N VAL A 48 -12.82 -0.26 20.83
CA VAL A 48 -12.37 -1.22 19.80
C VAL A 48 -13.59 -1.79 19.08
N PRO A 49 -13.64 -1.78 17.73
CA PRO A 49 -14.75 -2.40 17.00
C PRO A 49 -14.82 -3.92 17.19
N ASP A 50 -16.03 -4.45 17.30
CA ASP A 50 -16.35 -5.88 17.35
C ASP A 50 -15.77 -6.68 16.16
N THR A 51 -15.56 -6.06 15.01
CA THR A 51 -14.90 -6.66 13.84
C THR A 51 -13.39 -6.85 13.97
N VAL A 52 -12.76 -6.32 15.04
CA VAL A 52 -11.31 -6.36 15.29
C VAL A 52 -10.97 -7.34 16.40
N ALA A 53 -11.58 -7.16 17.58
CA ALA A 53 -11.40 -8.03 18.73
C ALA A 53 -12.60 -7.96 19.69
N ALA A 54 -12.90 -9.09 20.34
CA ALA A 54 -13.71 -9.12 21.55
C ALA A 54 -12.84 -8.64 22.72
N ILE A 55 -13.29 -7.61 23.43
CA ILE A 55 -12.61 -7.08 24.63
C ILE A 55 -13.42 -7.44 25.87
N GLY A 56 -12.73 -7.97 26.89
CA GLY A 56 -13.29 -8.26 28.21
C GLY A 56 -12.50 -7.60 29.33
N LYS A 57 -13.20 -7.28 30.43
CA LYS A 57 -12.64 -6.79 31.69
C LYS A 57 -13.03 -7.75 32.81
N GLY A 58 -12.10 -8.00 33.72
CA GLY A 58 -12.27 -9.02 34.75
C GLY A 58 -11.38 -8.83 35.96
N ALA A 59 -11.48 -9.76 36.91
CA ALA A 59 -10.62 -9.85 38.08
C ALA A 59 -10.12 -11.28 38.29
N ARG A 60 -8.89 -11.40 38.79
CA ARG A 60 -8.31 -12.65 39.33
C ARG A 60 -8.71 -12.85 40.79
N ALA A 61 -8.48 -14.07 41.30
CA ALA A 61 -8.76 -14.44 42.70
C ALA A 61 -7.90 -13.71 43.75
N ASP A 62 -6.79 -13.09 43.34
CA ASP A 62 -6.00 -12.18 44.19
C ASP A 62 -6.51 -10.71 44.15
N GLY A 63 -7.60 -10.45 43.43
CA GLY A 63 -8.17 -9.13 43.20
C GLY A 63 -7.46 -8.30 42.12
N SER A 64 -6.44 -8.84 41.45
CA SER A 64 -5.77 -8.13 40.36
C SER A 64 -6.69 -7.97 39.14
N ALA A 65 -6.70 -6.77 38.56
CA ALA A 65 -7.51 -6.45 37.40
C ALA A 65 -6.90 -7.07 36.13
N VAL A 66 -7.75 -7.61 35.27
CA VAL A 66 -7.33 -8.25 34.02
C VAL A 66 -8.16 -7.75 32.84
N LEU A 67 -7.49 -7.53 31.71
CA LEU A 67 -8.10 -7.27 30.42
C LEU A 67 -7.80 -8.43 29.48
N VAL A 68 -8.79 -8.83 28.69
CA VAL A 68 -8.65 -9.90 27.68
C VAL A 68 -9.03 -9.33 26.34
N ALA A 69 -8.15 -9.47 25.35
CA ALA A 69 -8.41 -9.09 23.97
C ALA A 69 -8.30 -10.34 23.08
N PHE A 70 -9.41 -10.74 22.46
CA PHE A 70 -9.47 -11.94 21.63
C PHE A 70 -9.83 -11.63 20.18
N SER A 71 -9.09 -12.19 19.23
CA SER A 71 -9.51 -12.27 17.83
C SER A 71 -9.32 -13.69 17.28
N PRO A 72 -10.36 -14.30 16.69
CA PRO A 72 -10.24 -15.63 16.11
C PRO A 72 -9.46 -15.65 14.80
N ASN A 73 -9.23 -14.49 14.17
CA ASN A 73 -8.68 -14.38 12.83
C ASN A 73 -7.28 -13.75 12.76
N SER A 74 -6.88 -12.96 13.77
CA SER A 74 -5.63 -12.20 13.73
C SER A 74 -5.09 -11.85 15.11
N ALA A 75 -3.95 -12.44 15.49
CA ALA A 75 -3.23 -12.05 16.71
C ALA A 75 -2.81 -10.56 16.71
N THR A 76 -2.52 -9.99 15.54
CA THR A 76 -2.18 -8.57 15.41
C THR A 76 -3.38 -7.68 15.70
N GLU A 77 -4.60 -8.05 15.26
CA GLU A 77 -5.84 -7.30 15.56
C GLU A 77 -6.21 -7.42 17.04
N ALA A 78 -6.09 -8.61 17.64
CA ALA A 78 -6.23 -8.82 19.09
C ALA A 78 -5.25 -7.93 19.89
N MET A 79 -4.00 -7.87 19.46
CA MET A 79 -2.95 -7.07 20.10
C MET A 79 -3.23 -5.57 20.04
N ILE A 80 -3.43 -5.00 18.84
CA ILE A 80 -3.64 -3.55 18.71
C ILE A 80 -4.97 -3.11 19.36
N GLY A 81 -6.02 -3.95 19.31
CA GLY A 81 -7.26 -3.71 20.03
C GLY A 81 -7.05 -3.75 21.54
N GLY A 82 -6.40 -4.80 22.05
CA GLY A 82 -6.09 -4.93 23.47
C GLY A 82 -5.24 -3.79 24.02
N LEU A 83 -4.21 -3.36 23.27
CA LEU A 83 -3.39 -2.20 23.64
C LEU A 83 -4.20 -0.90 23.67
N ALA A 84 -5.09 -0.66 22.69
CA ALA A 84 -5.95 0.52 22.70
C ALA A 84 -6.95 0.51 23.87
N ALA A 85 -7.56 -0.64 24.16
CA ALA A 85 -8.48 -0.81 25.28
C ALA A 85 -7.76 -0.64 26.64
N ALA A 86 -6.54 -1.18 26.77
CA ALA A 86 -5.74 -1.03 27.97
C ALA A 86 -5.30 0.43 28.18
N GLN A 87 -4.87 1.15 27.13
CA GLN A 87 -4.60 2.59 27.23
C GLN A 87 -5.86 3.39 27.61
N GLN A 88 -7.03 3.04 27.07
CA GLN A 88 -8.29 3.65 27.51
C GLN A 88 -8.60 3.35 29.00
N ALA A 89 -8.29 2.14 29.49
CA ALA A 89 -8.42 1.80 30.91
C ALA A 89 -7.40 2.56 31.79
N VAL A 90 -6.22 2.89 31.27
CA VAL A 90 -5.25 3.78 31.93
C VAL A 90 -5.81 5.19 32.03
N GLU A 91 -6.32 5.74 30.92
CA GLU A 91 -6.93 7.08 30.84
C GLU A 91 -8.14 7.23 31.79
N ALA A 92 -8.99 6.20 31.89
CA ALA A 92 -10.23 6.24 32.67
C ALA A 92 -10.05 5.85 34.15
N ASP A 93 -9.38 4.73 34.42
CA ASP A 93 -9.35 4.05 35.73
C ASP A 93 -7.94 3.91 36.32
N SER A 94 -6.90 4.48 35.69
CA SER A 94 -5.49 4.26 36.06
C SER A 94 -5.05 2.79 36.09
N PHE A 95 -5.51 2.01 35.10
CA PHE A 95 -5.22 0.57 34.99
C PHE A 95 -3.72 0.22 35.10
N ALA A 96 -3.41 -0.72 36.00
CA ALA A 96 -2.07 -1.24 36.26
C ALA A 96 -2.08 -2.77 36.43
N GLY A 97 -3.02 -3.45 35.76
CA GLY A 97 -3.20 -4.89 35.81
C GLY A 97 -2.46 -5.62 34.69
N GLU A 98 -3.06 -6.70 34.19
CA GLU A 98 -2.51 -7.50 33.08
C GLU A 98 -3.44 -7.50 31.86
N LEU A 99 -2.87 -7.33 30.66
CA LEU A 99 -3.54 -7.50 29.38
C LEU A 99 -3.16 -8.85 28.77
N LEU A 100 -4.10 -9.78 28.65
CA LEU A 100 -3.93 -11.02 27.90
C LEU A 100 -4.41 -10.85 26.46
N ILE A 101 -3.50 -11.04 25.51
CA ILE A 101 -3.81 -11.01 24.07
C ILE A 101 -3.99 -12.45 23.62
N VAL A 102 -5.23 -12.88 23.35
CA VAL A 102 -5.56 -14.26 23.03
C VAL A 102 -5.84 -14.41 21.54
N ALA A 103 -5.15 -15.35 20.88
CA ALA A 103 -5.43 -15.70 19.48
C ALA A 103 -5.13 -17.18 19.21
N PRO A 104 -5.83 -17.83 18.25
CA PRO A 104 -5.59 -19.24 17.95
C PRO A 104 -4.28 -19.49 17.17
N GLN A 105 -3.76 -18.47 16.48
CA GLN A 105 -2.53 -18.55 15.70
C GLN A 105 -1.72 -17.26 15.80
N TRP A 106 -0.41 -17.41 16.00
CA TRP A 106 0.54 -16.32 16.11
C TRP A 106 1.57 -16.40 14.97
N PRO A 107 1.25 -15.81 13.79
CA PRO A 107 2.18 -15.79 12.67
C PRO A 107 3.40 -14.93 13.00
N ALA A 108 4.50 -15.20 12.28
CA ALA A 108 5.78 -14.51 12.41
C ALA A 108 5.67 -12.97 12.35
N GLY A 109 4.73 -12.44 11.57
CA GLY A 109 4.42 -11.00 11.53
C GLY A 109 3.93 -10.48 12.89
N ALA A 110 2.84 -11.04 13.41
CA ALA A 110 2.29 -10.71 14.73
C ALA A 110 3.33 -10.83 15.85
N ARG A 111 4.13 -11.92 15.85
CA ARG A 111 5.18 -12.13 16.86
C ARG A 111 6.29 -11.09 16.83
N ARG A 112 6.59 -10.48 15.66
CA ARG A 112 7.53 -9.35 15.58
C ARG A 112 6.94 -8.06 16.15
N VAL A 113 5.63 -7.85 15.98
CA VAL A 113 4.95 -6.65 16.51
C VAL A 113 4.90 -6.65 18.05
N LEU A 114 4.95 -7.82 18.72
CA LEU A 114 5.18 -7.90 20.18
C LEU A 114 6.48 -7.20 20.61
N GLY A 115 7.55 -7.30 19.81
CA GLY A 115 8.82 -6.63 20.07
C GLY A 115 8.77 -5.11 19.93
N LEU A 116 7.63 -4.55 19.51
CA LEU A 116 7.40 -3.11 19.40
C LEU A 116 6.63 -2.54 20.61
N ILE A 117 6.19 -3.37 21.57
CA ILE A 117 5.46 -2.91 22.76
C ILE A 117 6.40 -2.11 23.66
N GLY A 118 5.94 -0.93 24.10
CA GLY A 118 6.69 -0.01 24.95
C GLY A 118 6.59 -0.31 26.44
N LYS A 119 7.13 0.60 27.26
CA LYS A 119 6.93 0.56 28.71
C LYS A 119 5.52 1.05 29.01
N THR A 120 4.72 0.17 29.61
CA THR A 120 3.31 0.40 29.97
C THR A 120 3.14 0.32 31.49
N SER A 121 2.03 0.84 32.02
CA SER A 121 1.68 0.73 33.46
C SER A 121 1.14 -0.66 33.84
N TYR A 122 0.82 -1.47 32.83
CA TYR A 122 0.26 -2.81 32.91
C TYR A 122 1.21 -3.84 32.28
N THR A 123 1.09 -5.11 32.63
CA THR A 123 1.80 -6.20 31.95
C THR A 123 1.04 -6.67 30.71
N VAL A 124 1.75 -7.28 29.75
CA VAL A 124 1.14 -7.84 28.53
C VAL A 124 1.56 -9.31 28.39
N GLU A 125 0.59 -10.22 28.38
CA GLU A 125 0.80 -11.65 28.15
C GLU A 125 0.17 -12.08 26.81
N PRO A 126 0.97 -12.35 25.77
CA PRO A 126 0.47 -12.89 24.51
C PRO A 126 0.26 -14.41 24.61
N VAL A 127 -0.95 -14.87 24.29
CA VAL A 127 -1.39 -16.25 24.48
C VAL A 127 -1.84 -16.86 23.14
N ALA A 128 -1.23 -17.99 22.78
CA ALA A 128 -1.73 -18.89 21.76
C ALA A 128 -2.71 -19.89 22.40
N ALA A 129 -3.92 -19.97 21.84
CA ALA A 129 -4.93 -20.95 22.21
C ALA A 129 -5.50 -21.67 20.97
N PRO A 130 -4.73 -22.58 20.34
CA PRO A 130 -5.14 -23.27 19.11
C PRO A 130 -6.44 -24.04 19.32
N GLY A 131 -7.48 -23.73 18.54
CA GLY A 131 -8.79 -24.37 18.67
C GLY A 131 -9.57 -24.03 19.95
N LEU A 132 -9.06 -23.13 20.80
CA LEU A 132 -9.64 -22.77 22.11
C LEU A 132 -9.90 -24.00 23.00
N THR A 133 -8.98 -24.97 22.97
CA THR A 133 -8.96 -26.09 23.92
C THR A 133 -8.00 -25.83 25.07
N GLU A 134 -8.21 -26.52 26.19
CA GLU A 134 -7.29 -26.59 27.33
C GLU A 134 -5.82 -26.78 26.86
N GLY A 135 -4.94 -25.87 27.29
CA GLY A 135 -3.54 -25.80 26.83
C GLY A 135 -3.15 -24.44 26.26
N ARG A 136 -3.10 -23.41 27.11
CA ARG A 136 -2.57 -22.08 26.75
C ARG A 136 -1.04 -22.10 26.61
N VAL A 137 -0.51 -21.42 25.59
CA VAL A 137 0.94 -21.27 25.38
C VAL A 137 1.30 -19.79 25.29
N VAL A 138 2.18 -19.32 26.18
CA VAL A 138 2.71 -17.95 26.14
C VAL A 138 3.62 -17.80 24.92
N VAL A 139 3.47 -16.68 24.19
CA VAL A 139 4.10 -16.48 22.88
C VAL A 139 5.23 -15.46 22.97
N GLU A 140 6.46 -15.94 22.83
CA GLU A 140 7.62 -15.03 22.79
C GLU A 140 7.62 -14.16 21.52
N ALA A 141 8.17 -12.95 21.62
CA ALA A 141 8.42 -12.10 20.46
C ALA A 141 9.41 -12.78 19.48
N GLU A 142 9.25 -12.51 18.18
CA GLU A 142 10.16 -12.99 17.15
C GLU A 142 11.11 -11.86 16.72
N PRO A 143 12.41 -12.12 16.47
CA PRO A 143 13.33 -11.12 15.92
C PRO A 143 12.99 -10.75 14.47
N ALA A 144 13.48 -9.59 14.01
CA ALA A 144 13.38 -9.20 12.60
C ALA A 144 14.02 -10.24 11.66
N PRO A 145 13.41 -10.53 10.50
CA PRO A 145 13.88 -11.59 9.61
C PRO A 145 15.16 -11.15 8.89
N ARG A 146 16.20 -11.98 8.86
CA ARG A 146 17.39 -11.69 8.03
C ARG A 146 17.06 -11.89 6.55
N ILE A 147 16.67 -10.81 5.87
CA ILE A 147 16.38 -10.84 4.43
C ILE A 147 17.67 -10.73 3.62
N LEU A 148 17.94 -11.74 2.80
CA LEU A 148 18.98 -11.68 1.77
C LEU A 148 18.47 -10.85 0.60
N ALA A 149 18.73 -9.54 0.63
CA ALA A 149 18.52 -8.70 -0.54
C ALA A 149 19.45 -9.13 -1.69
N SER A 150 18.95 -9.08 -2.92
CA SER A 150 19.72 -9.34 -4.15
C SER A 150 19.63 -8.13 -5.07
N SER A 151 20.65 -7.87 -5.87
CA SER A 151 20.59 -6.93 -6.99
C SER A 151 20.14 -7.63 -8.27
N ALA A 152 19.66 -6.87 -9.26
CA ALA A 152 19.33 -7.42 -10.59
C ALA A 152 20.54 -8.14 -11.23
N GLY A 153 21.76 -7.62 -11.01
CA GLY A 153 23.00 -8.26 -11.44
C GLY A 153 23.27 -9.60 -10.74
N GLN A 154 22.98 -9.72 -9.44
CA GLN A 154 23.10 -10.97 -8.68
C GLN A 154 22.04 -12.02 -9.06
N LEU A 155 20.87 -11.61 -9.54
CA LEU A 155 19.90 -12.54 -10.15
C LEU A 155 20.38 -12.97 -11.53
N ALA A 156 20.81 -12.02 -12.37
CA ALA A 156 21.36 -12.30 -13.69
C ALA A 156 22.53 -13.28 -13.61
N SER A 157 23.48 -13.10 -12.68
CA SER A 157 24.67 -13.94 -12.55
C SER A 157 24.39 -15.41 -12.21
N ARG A 158 23.17 -15.76 -11.80
CA ARG A 158 22.77 -17.16 -11.56
C ARG A 158 22.50 -17.91 -12.86
N MET A 159 22.05 -17.23 -13.91
CA MET A 159 21.72 -17.84 -15.20
C MET A 159 22.95 -18.53 -15.79
N VAL A 160 22.83 -19.81 -16.15
CA VAL A 160 23.94 -20.66 -16.60
C VAL A 160 24.55 -20.18 -17.93
N SER A 161 23.71 -19.86 -18.93
CA SER A 161 24.18 -19.42 -20.25
C SER A 161 24.38 -17.90 -20.33
N SER A 162 25.33 -17.45 -21.15
CA SER A 162 25.55 -16.03 -21.44
C SER A 162 24.35 -15.38 -22.13
N GLU A 163 23.61 -16.14 -22.93
CA GLU A 163 22.38 -15.71 -23.59
C GLU A 163 21.26 -15.44 -22.57
N SER A 164 20.99 -16.37 -21.65
CA SER A 164 20.01 -16.18 -20.56
C SER A 164 20.40 -15.01 -19.65
N ARG A 165 21.71 -14.86 -19.33
CA ARG A 165 22.21 -13.66 -18.61
C ARG A 165 21.88 -12.37 -19.35
N SER A 166 22.16 -12.31 -20.65
CA SER A 166 21.92 -11.12 -21.47
C SER A 166 20.42 -10.82 -21.64
N ALA A 167 19.59 -11.86 -21.82
CA ALA A 167 18.14 -11.72 -21.90
C ALA A 167 17.53 -11.22 -20.59
N PHE A 168 17.97 -11.76 -19.44
CA PHE A 168 17.57 -11.28 -18.11
C PHE A 168 17.93 -9.79 -17.93
N SER A 169 19.18 -9.40 -18.20
CA SER A 169 19.61 -8.01 -18.05
C SER A 169 18.85 -7.04 -18.96
N ARG A 170 18.53 -7.44 -20.21
CA ARG A 170 17.69 -6.63 -21.11
C ARG A 170 16.25 -6.49 -20.58
N ALA A 171 15.66 -7.58 -20.09
CA ALA A 171 14.32 -7.55 -19.53
C ALA A 171 14.24 -6.70 -18.24
N ALA A 172 15.24 -6.82 -17.35
CA ALA A 172 15.36 -5.99 -16.16
C ALA A 172 15.44 -4.49 -16.51
N ALA A 173 16.35 -4.11 -17.42
CA ALA A 173 16.48 -2.73 -17.89
C ALA A 173 15.21 -2.19 -18.57
N ALA A 174 14.46 -3.06 -19.29
CA ALA A 174 13.17 -2.68 -19.86
C ALA A 174 12.10 -2.42 -18.79
N LEU A 175 12.04 -3.23 -17.72
CA LEU A 175 11.15 -2.98 -16.59
C LEU A 175 11.55 -1.72 -15.82
N GLU A 176 12.84 -1.43 -15.65
CA GLU A 176 13.34 -0.17 -15.09
C GLU A 176 12.94 1.04 -15.94
N GLY A 177 13.04 0.92 -17.27
CA GLY A 177 12.56 1.94 -18.22
C GLY A 177 11.05 2.17 -18.13
N LEU A 178 10.25 1.11 -18.00
CA LEU A 178 8.80 1.20 -17.79
C LEU A 178 8.46 1.84 -16.43
N ALA A 179 9.19 1.50 -15.37
CA ALA A 179 9.05 2.15 -14.07
C ALA A 179 9.31 3.65 -14.17
N ALA A 180 10.45 4.07 -14.71
CA ALA A 180 10.80 5.48 -14.88
C ALA A 180 9.76 6.24 -15.72
N LYS A 181 9.24 5.62 -16.79
CA LYS A 181 8.24 6.18 -17.71
C LYS A 181 6.86 6.38 -17.08
N HIS A 182 6.49 5.51 -16.13
CA HIS A 182 5.12 5.43 -15.60
C HIS A 182 4.99 5.83 -14.11
N GLY A 183 6.05 6.33 -13.49
CA GLY A 183 6.06 6.62 -12.05
C GLY A 183 5.99 5.34 -11.21
N GLY A 184 6.61 4.27 -11.71
CA GLY A 184 6.74 2.96 -11.09
C GLY A 184 8.03 2.81 -10.26
N CYS A 185 8.26 1.61 -9.73
CA CYS A 185 9.58 1.17 -9.28
C CYS A 185 9.86 -0.26 -9.74
N VAL A 186 11.14 -0.63 -9.78
CA VAL A 186 11.58 -2.02 -9.83
C VAL A 186 12.15 -2.37 -8.46
N ARG A 187 11.75 -3.52 -7.93
CA ARG A 187 12.28 -4.08 -6.68
C ARG A 187 12.74 -5.51 -6.89
N VAL A 188 13.73 -5.93 -6.12
CA VAL A 188 14.41 -7.21 -6.33
C VAL A 188 14.26 -8.08 -5.08
N GLY A 189 13.67 -9.25 -5.26
CA GLY A 189 13.58 -10.30 -4.25
C GLY A 189 14.70 -11.33 -4.39
N VAL A 190 14.61 -12.41 -3.61
CA VAL A 190 15.62 -13.48 -3.60
C VAL A 190 15.71 -14.22 -4.94
N ASP A 191 14.59 -14.39 -5.65
CA ASP A 191 14.40 -15.21 -6.85
C ASP A 191 13.71 -14.45 -8.01
N ARG A 192 13.45 -13.15 -7.84
CA ARG A 192 12.56 -12.38 -8.71
C ARG A 192 12.90 -10.89 -8.79
N LEU A 193 12.49 -10.26 -9.89
CA LEU A 193 12.52 -8.83 -10.09
C LEU A 193 11.12 -8.36 -10.47
N GLU A 194 10.54 -7.46 -9.69
CA GLU A 194 9.14 -7.06 -9.78
C GLU A 194 9.00 -5.62 -10.28
N LEU A 195 8.19 -5.41 -11.32
CA LEU A 195 7.73 -4.09 -11.72
C LEU A 195 6.46 -3.75 -10.92
N VAL A 196 6.50 -2.64 -10.20
CA VAL A 196 5.38 -2.11 -9.43
C VAL A 196 4.99 -0.75 -9.99
N VAL A 197 3.68 -0.52 -10.20
CA VAL A 197 3.12 0.74 -10.70
C VAL A 197 1.83 1.03 -9.95
N LEU A 198 1.72 2.22 -9.34
CA LEU A 198 0.60 2.62 -8.46
C LEU A 198 0.28 1.58 -7.37
N ALA A 199 1.32 1.19 -6.61
CA ALA A 199 1.23 0.23 -5.50
C ALA A 199 0.71 -1.18 -5.86
N ARG A 200 0.72 -1.54 -7.15
CA ARG A 200 0.37 -2.86 -7.67
C ARG A 200 1.60 -3.48 -8.32
N ARG A 201 1.89 -4.74 -7.98
CA ARG A 201 2.74 -5.58 -8.83
C ARG A 201 2.02 -5.77 -10.18
N VAL A 202 2.68 -5.41 -11.28
CA VAL A 202 2.10 -5.45 -12.64
C VAL A 202 2.78 -6.48 -13.53
N ALA A 203 4.06 -6.74 -13.29
CA ALA A 203 4.80 -7.84 -13.88
C ALA A 203 5.94 -8.27 -12.93
N GLU A 204 6.40 -9.51 -13.06
CA GLU A 204 7.63 -9.98 -12.42
C GLU A 204 8.45 -10.84 -13.38
N ILE A 205 9.78 -10.73 -13.31
CA ILE A 205 10.70 -11.72 -13.88
C ILE A 205 11.03 -12.68 -12.75
N ARG A 206 10.73 -13.98 -12.93
CA ARG A 206 11.14 -15.04 -12.00
C ARG A 206 12.30 -15.82 -12.58
N ALA A 207 13.32 -16.06 -11.76
CA ALA A 207 14.51 -16.81 -12.11
C ALA A 207 14.53 -18.13 -11.33
N ASP A 208 14.57 -19.26 -12.04
CA ASP A 208 14.67 -20.61 -11.43
C ASP A 208 16.13 -21.07 -11.24
N GLY A 209 17.08 -20.36 -11.86
CA GLY A 209 18.51 -20.63 -11.82
C GLY A 209 19.09 -20.88 -13.21
N GLU A 210 18.40 -21.64 -14.05
CA GLU A 210 18.85 -21.93 -15.43
C GLU A 210 18.12 -21.04 -16.45
N SER A 211 16.86 -20.73 -16.15
CA SER A 211 15.93 -20.00 -16.99
C SER A 211 15.30 -18.81 -16.23
N ALA A 212 14.65 -17.95 -17.00
CA ALA A 212 13.83 -16.88 -16.46
C ALA A 212 12.58 -16.66 -17.31
N VAL A 213 11.48 -16.31 -16.65
CA VAL A 213 10.18 -16.04 -17.27
C VAL A 213 9.67 -14.67 -16.83
N LEU A 214 9.12 -13.90 -17.78
CA LEU A 214 8.33 -12.70 -17.51
C LEU A 214 6.88 -13.11 -17.29
N GLU A 215 6.36 -12.94 -16.07
CA GLU A 215 4.94 -13.05 -15.74
C GLU A 215 4.31 -11.65 -15.74
N ILE A 216 3.31 -11.42 -16.59
CA ILE A 216 2.49 -10.21 -16.58
C ILE A 216 1.22 -10.51 -15.78
N GLN A 217 0.88 -9.64 -14.82
CA GLN A 217 -0.20 -9.85 -13.87
C GLN A 217 -1.46 -9.02 -14.18
N ILE A 218 -1.32 -7.94 -14.95
CA ILE A 218 -2.43 -7.08 -15.41
C ILE A 218 -2.98 -7.53 -16.77
N GLY A 219 -4.21 -7.15 -17.10
CA GLY A 219 -4.83 -7.47 -18.41
C GLY A 219 -5.22 -8.94 -18.63
N GLY A 220 -4.78 -9.84 -17.75
CA GLY A 220 -4.90 -11.30 -17.86
C GLY A 220 -3.52 -11.92 -17.67
N ARG A 221 -3.40 -12.95 -16.83
CA ARG A 221 -2.08 -13.55 -16.54
C ARG A 221 -1.48 -14.17 -17.80
N SER A 222 -0.27 -13.77 -18.15
CA SER A 222 0.51 -14.36 -19.25
C SER A 222 1.97 -14.54 -18.83
N THR A 223 2.59 -15.62 -19.30
CA THR A 223 3.97 -15.97 -18.99
C THR A 223 4.76 -16.10 -20.28
N THR A 224 5.90 -15.41 -20.38
CA THR A 224 6.77 -15.38 -21.56
C THR A 224 8.20 -15.75 -21.17
N PRO A 225 8.79 -16.84 -21.72
CA PRO A 225 10.20 -17.17 -21.50
C PRO A 225 11.13 -16.07 -22.04
N LEU A 226 12.15 -15.69 -21.27
CA LEU A 226 13.10 -14.67 -21.70
C LEU A 226 14.02 -15.11 -22.87
N SER A 227 14.10 -16.42 -23.14
CA SER A 227 14.81 -17.00 -24.28
C SER A 227 14.03 -16.91 -25.61
N GLY A 228 12.77 -16.46 -25.59
CA GLY A 228 11.94 -16.34 -26.79
C GLY A 228 12.16 -15.04 -27.57
N ALA A 229 11.97 -15.09 -28.90
CA ALA A 229 11.94 -13.91 -29.77
C ALA A 229 10.82 -12.91 -29.39
N ASP A 230 9.78 -13.37 -28.68
CA ASP A 230 8.58 -12.61 -28.34
C ASP A 230 8.74 -11.66 -27.15
N LEU A 231 9.90 -11.59 -26.49
CA LEU A 231 10.12 -10.72 -25.32
C LEU A 231 9.81 -9.25 -25.61
N ALA A 232 10.19 -8.74 -26.79
CA ALA A 232 9.88 -7.36 -27.19
C ALA A 232 8.36 -7.13 -27.28
N GLY A 233 7.63 -8.04 -27.94
CA GLY A 233 6.17 -7.97 -28.05
C GLY A 233 5.45 -8.10 -26.70
N ALA A 234 6.00 -8.89 -25.77
CA ALA A 234 5.47 -8.98 -24.41
C ALA A 234 5.66 -7.66 -23.63
N LEU A 235 6.81 -7.00 -23.76
CA LEU A 235 7.09 -5.70 -23.14
C LEU A 235 6.26 -4.56 -23.74
N ASP A 236 6.09 -4.52 -25.07
CA ASP A 236 5.19 -3.57 -25.74
C ASP A 236 3.72 -3.79 -25.34
N GLY A 237 3.31 -5.06 -25.22
CA GLY A 237 2.00 -5.45 -24.71
C GLY A 237 1.76 -4.98 -23.27
N LEU A 238 2.75 -5.19 -22.40
CA LEU A 238 2.76 -4.70 -21.02
C LEU A 238 2.63 -3.17 -20.97
N GLU A 239 3.40 -2.42 -21.77
CA GLU A 239 3.28 -0.96 -21.83
C GLU A 239 1.87 -0.52 -22.30
N GLY A 240 1.33 -1.19 -23.33
CA GLY A 240 -0.02 -0.95 -23.81
C GLY A 240 -1.09 -1.17 -22.74
N GLN A 241 -0.93 -2.19 -21.90
CA GLN A 241 -1.81 -2.45 -20.75
C GLN A 241 -1.63 -1.41 -19.63
N LEU A 242 -0.38 -1.01 -19.30
CA LEU A 242 -0.09 0.02 -18.31
C LEU A 242 -0.72 1.36 -18.70
N ARG A 243 -0.53 1.81 -19.96
CA ARG A 243 -1.17 3.03 -20.48
C ARG A 243 -2.69 2.99 -20.37
N ARG A 244 -3.34 1.83 -20.58
CA ARG A 244 -4.79 1.68 -20.39
C ARG A 244 -5.18 1.76 -18.91
N ARG A 245 -4.45 1.08 -18.02
CA ARG A 245 -4.69 1.09 -16.57
C ARG A 245 -4.54 2.48 -15.96
N LEU A 246 -3.48 3.21 -16.30
CA LEU A 246 -3.18 4.55 -15.77
C LEU A 246 -4.21 5.61 -16.20
N ASN A 247 -4.86 5.40 -17.36
CA ASN A 247 -5.96 6.23 -17.84
C ASN A 247 -7.34 5.76 -17.34
N ASP A 248 -7.44 4.63 -16.61
CA ASP A 248 -8.69 4.23 -15.99
C ASP A 248 -9.03 5.20 -14.84
N ARG A 249 -10.19 5.84 -14.96
CA ARG A 249 -10.71 6.76 -13.96
C ARG A 249 -10.78 6.13 -12.56
N LYS A 250 -11.15 4.84 -12.46
CA LYS A 250 -11.24 4.13 -11.17
C LYS A 250 -9.87 4.00 -10.49
N VAL A 251 -8.85 3.62 -11.24
CA VAL A 251 -7.47 3.47 -10.73
C VAL A 251 -6.91 4.83 -10.32
N ARG A 252 -7.12 5.85 -11.17
CA ARG A 252 -6.62 7.21 -10.94
C ARG A 252 -7.27 7.91 -9.76
N GLU A 253 -8.58 7.74 -9.56
CA GLU A 253 -9.34 8.47 -8.52
C GLU A 253 -9.40 7.70 -7.20
N GLY A 254 -9.32 6.36 -7.24
CA GLY A 254 -9.28 5.53 -6.03
C GLY A 254 -7.89 5.41 -5.38
N GLU A 255 -7.81 4.51 -4.39
CA GLU A 255 -6.66 4.39 -3.48
C GLU A 255 -5.32 4.21 -4.19
N GLU A 256 -5.23 3.40 -5.25
CA GLU A 256 -3.99 3.21 -6.03
C GLU A 256 -3.43 4.55 -6.55
N GLY A 257 -4.30 5.40 -7.09
CA GLY A 257 -3.95 6.73 -7.56
C GLY A 257 -3.62 7.68 -6.42
N LEU A 258 -4.29 7.56 -5.27
CA LEU A 258 -3.96 8.32 -4.06
C LEU A 258 -2.56 7.97 -3.55
N ARG A 259 -2.27 6.68 -3.37
CA ARG A 259 -0.98 6.11 -2.95
C ARG A 259 0.15 6.61 -3.84
N GLY A 260 -0.01 6.48 -5.17
CA GLY A 260 0.97 6.97 -6.14
C GLY A 260 1.19 8.50 -6.09
N ARG A 261 0.14 9.30 -5.91
CA ARG A 261 0.27 10.77 -5.80
C ARG A 261 1.01 11.20 -4.53
N VAL A 262 0.69 10.61 -3.38
CA VAL A 262 1.34 10.96 -2.09
C VAL A 262 2.81 10.56 -2.10
N ILE A 263 3.16 9.36 -2.58
CA ILE A 263 4.56 8.94 -2.71
C ILE A 263 5.31 9.82 -3.71
N GLY A 264 4.71 10.16 -4.85
CA GLY A 264 5.30 11.11 -5.80
C GLY A 264 5.55 12.50 -5.20
N GLN A 265 4.64 12.98 -4.34
CA GLN A 265 4.81 14.26 -3.62
C GLN A 265 5.90 14.20 -2.55
N LEU A 266 6.02 13.09 -1.80
CA LEU A 266 7.09 12.92 -0.81
C LEU A 266 8.46 12.79 -1.49
N ALA A 267 8.56 12.05 -2.60
CA ALA A 267 9.78 11.91 -3.39
C ALA A 267 10.22 13.21 -4.09
N ALA A 268 9.27 14.07 -4.49
CA ALA A 268 9.56 15.41 -5.03
C ALA A 268 9.71 16.49 -3.95
N GLY A 269 9.45 16.15 -2.68
CA GLY A 269 9.57 17.05 -1.54
C GLY A 269 10.99 17.14 -0.98
N SER A 270 11.20 18.06 -0.04
CA SER A 270 12.46 18.19 0.70
C SER A 270 12.42 17.54 2.09
N GLU A 271 11.38 16.76 2.39
CA GLU A 271 11.19 16.15 3.72
C GLU A 271 11.89 14.80 3.87
N LEU A 272 11.78 13.95 2.85
CA LEU A 272 12.37 12.62 2.83
C LEU A 272 13.37 12.53 1.67
N ARG A 273 14.60 12.15 1.98
CA ARG A 273 15.68 11.90 1.03
C ARG A 273 15.62 10.44 0.56
N GLY A 274 15.96 10.21 -0.71
CA GLY A 274 16.13 8.86 -1.26
C GLY A 274 14.86 8.00 -1.28
N VAL A 275 13.66 8.60 -1.30
CA VAL A 275 12.37 7.87 -1.21
C VAL A 275 12.31 6.69 -2.19
N ARG A 276 12.16 5.49 -1.65
CA ARG A 276 11.97 4.23 -2.39
C ARG A 276 10.50 3.82 -2.34
N PRO A 277 9.75 3.84 -3.46
CA PRO A 277 8.38 3.34 -3.51
C PRO A 277 8.31 1.83 -3.28
N TRP A 278 7.26 1.38 -2.60
CA TRP A 278 6.82 -0.03 -2.53
C TRP A 278 7.95 -1.04 -2.22
N PRO A 279 8.68 -0.86 -1.10
CA PRO A 279 10.01 -1.45 -0.90
C PRO A 279 10.04 -2.97 -0.74
N GLN A 280 8.91 -3.63 -0.48
CA GLN A 280 8.86 -5.03 -0.04
C GLN A 280 8.55 -6.00 -1.21
N PRO A 281 9.52 -6.80 -1.70
CA PRO A 281 9.26 -7.76 -2.77
C PRO A 281 8.29 -8.87 -2.36
N GLY A 282 7.52 -9.39 -3.32
CA GLY A 282 6.63 -10.56 -3.17
C GLY A 282 5.16 -10.24 -2.89
N ALA A 283 4.82 -9.02 -2.47
CA ALA A 283 3.43 -8.62 -2.21
C ALA A 283 2.72 -8.08 -3.47
N ASP A 284 1.50 -8.54 -3.75
CA ASP A 284 0.67 -8.01 -4.86
C ASP A 284 0.18 -6.57 -4.62
N LEU A 285 -0.08 -6.26 -3.34
CA LEU A 285 -0.47 -4.97 -2.80
C LEU A 285 0.29 -4.78 -1.49
N ASP A 286 1.18 -3.79 -1.43
CA ASP A 286 2.00 -3.57 -0.25
C ASP A 286 1.19 -2.96 0.90
N ALA A 287 1.54 -3.31 2.13
CA ALA A 287 1.11 -2.55 3.30
C ALA A 287 1.86 -1.20 3.37
N VAL A 288 3.12 -1.16 2.95
CA VAL A 288 3.96 0.05 2.95
C VAL A 288 4.15 0.61 1.55
N ASP A 289 3.88 1.90 1.42
CA ASP A 289 3.88 2.64 0.17
C ASP A 289 5.24 3.20 -0.22
N GLY A 290 6.09 3.46 0.76
CA GLY A 290 7.47 3.84 0.52
C GLY A 290 8.28 3.90 1.79
N VAL A 291 9.59 4.07 1.63
CA VAL A 291 10.50 4.38 2.74
C VAL A 291 11.47 5.48 2.31
N GLY A 292 11.79 6.41 3.19
CA GLY A 292 12.74 7.49 2.93
C GLY A 292 13.54 7.87 4.19
N ILE A 293 14.57 8.69 4.04
CA ILE A 293 15.39 9.17 5.17
C ILE A 293 15.01 10.61 5.51
N ASN A 294 14.68 10.90 6.77
CA ASN A 294 14.37 12.25 7.18
C ASN A 294 15.62 13.17 7.27
N ALA A 295 15.44 14.41 7.71
CA ALA A 295 16.54 15.36 7.92
C ALA A 295 17.55 14.92 9.00
N ASN A 296 17.08 14.19 10.02
CA ASN A 296 17.87 13.72 11.16
C ASN A 296 18.69 12.46 10.85
N GLY A 297 18.48 11.85 9.67
CA GLY A 297 19.10 10.59 9.23
C GLY A 297 18.27 9.34 9.51
N ASP A 298 17.10 9.47 10.14
CA ASP A 298 16.29 8.32 10.54
C ASP A 298 15.42 7.81 9.37
N PRO A 299 15.24 6.48 9.23
CA PRO A 299 14.33 5.88 8.26
C PRO A 299 12.86 6.15 8.64
N VAL A 300 12.04 6.50 7.64
CA VAL A 300 10.61 6.76 7.75
C VAL A 300 9.87 5.85 6.77
N VAL A 301 9.08 4.93 7.30
CA VAL A 301 8.12 4.09 6.56
C VAL A 301 6.84 4.87 6.34
N VAL A 302 6.36 4.90 5.09
CA VAL A 302 5.16 5.64 4.68
C VAL A 302 4.05 4.67 4.31
N ALA A 303 2.86 4.86 4.86
CA ALA A 303 1.64 4.17 4.41
C ALA A 303 0.58 5.20 4.00
N VAL A 304 -0.15 4.91 2.91
CA VAL A 304 -1.15 5.82 2.33
C VAL A 304 -2.46 5.06 2.10
N ARG A 305 -3.58 5.53 2.64
CA ARG A 305 -4.92 4.92 2.46
C ARG A 305 -5.99 5.94 2.13
N GLU A 306 -7.12 5.50 1.58
CA GLU A 306 -8.35 6.30 1.64
C GLU A 306 -8.87 6.31 3.10
N GLU A 307 -8.92 5.14 3.71
CA GLU A 307 -9.29 4.94 5.11
C GLU A 307 -8.23 4.07 5.77
N LEU A 308 -7.51 4.60 6.76
CA LEU A 308 -6.63 3.81 7.59
C LEU A 308 -7.45 3.18 8.71
N ASP A 309 -7.65 1.88 8.62
CA ASP A 309 -8.35 1.06 9.60
C ASP A 309 -7.38 0.19 10.42
N TRP A 310 -7.94 -0.49 11.43
CA TRP A 310 -7.22 -1.40 12.32
C TRP A 310 -6.44 -2.48 11.57
N ARG A 311 -7.07 -3.07 10.54
CA ARG A 311 -6.45 -4.09 9.71
C ARG A 311 -5.28 -3.55 8.89
N SER A 312 -5.42 -2.35 8.31
CA SER A 312 -4.34 -1.67 7.59
C SER A 312 -3.19 -1.30 8.51
N LEU A 313 -3.48 -0.85 9.74
CA LEU A 313 -2.46 -0.60 10.76
C LEU A 313 -1.70 -1.89 11.10
N GLY A 314 -2.41 -2.98 11.39
CA GLY A 314 -1.78 -4.28 11.67
C GLY A 314 -0.85 -4.74 10.54
N ALA A 315 -1.30 -4.67 9.29
CA ALA A 315 -0.49 -5.03 8.12
C ALA A 315 0.76 -4.14 7.95
N VAL A 316 0.67 -2.84 8.28
CA VAL A 316 1.82 -1.92 8.27
C VAL A 316 2.82 -2.30 9.36
N LEU A 317 2.36 -2.56 10.59
CA LEU A 317 3.21 -2.96 11.71
C LEU A 317 3.95 -4.28 11.42
N GLU A 318 3.26 -5.30 10.88
CA GLU A 318 3.87 -6.58 10.51
C GLU A 318 4.95 -6.45 9.42
N SER A 319 4.86 -5.40 8.59
CA SER A 319 5.84 -5.11 7.53
C SER A 319 7.09 -4.38 8.02
N LEU A 320 7.10 -3.82 9.25
CA LEU A 320 8.24 -3.04 9.75
C LEU A 320 9.53 -3.87 9.85
N GLY A 321 9.50 -5.04 10.47
CA GLY A 321 10.68 -5.92 10.60
C GLY A 321 11.29 -6.34 9.25
N PRO A 322 10.48 -6.81 8.27
CA PRO A 322 10.93 -7.03 6.90
C PRO A 322 11.57 -5.79 6.25
N ILE A 323 11.02 -4.59 6.45
CA ILE A 323 11.54 -3.36 5.83
C ILE A 323 12.81 -2.88 6.51
N GLU A 324 12.90 -2.97 7.84
CA GLU A 324 14.10 -2.66 8.63
C GLU A 324 15.32 -3.42 8.08
N SER A 325 15.11 -4.70 7.78
CA SER A 325 16.13 -5.60 7.20
C SER A 325 16.51 -5.26 5.75
N LEU A 326 15.69 -4.49 5.04
CA LEU A 326 15.97 -4.01 3.68
C LEU A 326 16.64 -2.62 3.65
N LEU A 327 16.57 -1.84 4.74
CA LEU A 327 17.08 -0.47 4.80
C LEU A 327 18.53 -0.31 4.28
N PRO A 328 19.51 -1.17 4.65
CA PRO A 328 20.90 -1.00 4.20
C PRO A 328 21.03 -1.05 2.68
N VAL A 329 20.24 -1.91 2.01
CA VAL A 329 20.29 -2.04 0.55
C VAL A 329 19.50 -0.94 -0.14
N LEU A 330 18.30 -0.61 0.37
CA LEU A 330 17.45 0.45 -0.17
C LEU A 330 18.14 1.82 -0.19
N PHE A 331 19.02 2.08 0.79
CA PHE A 331 19.72 3.34 0.96
C PHE A 331 21.23 3.30 0.66
N THR A 332 21.74 2.25 0.00
CA THR A 332 23.16 2.10 -0.39
C THR A 332 23.74 3.38 -1.01
N ASP A 333 23.02 3.98 -1.95
CA ASP A 333 23.47 5.18 -2.69
C ASP A 333 23.02 6.51 -2.05
N THR A 334 22.52 6.48 -0.82
CA THR A 334 21.95 7.67 -0.16
C THR A 334 23.00 8.37 0.69
N ALA A 335 23.22 9.66 0.43
CA ALA A 335 24.20 10.46 1.14
C ALA A 335 23.95 10.49 2.67
N PRO A 336 25.01 10.49 3.50
CA PRO A 336 24.89 10.58 4.96
C PRO A 336 24.24 11.91 5.41
N PRO A 337 23.76 12.01 6.66
CA PRO A 337 23.75 10.97 7.69
C PRO A 337 22.69 9.89 7.42
N LEU A 338 22.97 8.66 7.87
CA LEU A 338 22.05 7.53 7.90
C LEU A 338 22.09 6.90 9.29
N LYS A 339 20.95 6.78 9.95
CA LYS A 339 20.76 6.14 11.26
C LYS A 339 19.82 4.96 11.09
N LEU A 340 20.33 3.89 10.47
CA LEU A 340 19.52 2.73 10.12
C LEU A 340 19.23 1.89 11.38
N GLY A 341 18.09 2.17 12.01
CA GLY A 341 17.47 1.37 13.08
C GLY A 341 15.96 1.27 12.83
N THR A 342 15.18 1.04 13.89
CA THR A 342 13.72 0.89 13.80
C THR A 342 13.07 2.08 13.08
N PRO A 343 12.34 1.84 11.97
CA PRO A 343 11.77 2.91 11.16
C PRO A 343 10.61 3.61 11.86
N ARG A 344 10.57 4.93 11.72
CA ARG A 344 9.45 5.77 12.15
C ARG A 344 8.28 5.61 11.19
N LEU A 345 7.05 5.73 11.68
CA LEU A 345 5.85 5.65 10.86
C LEU A 345 5.37 7.03 10.40
N LEU A 346 5.10 7.18 9.11
CA LEU A 346 4.31 8.28 8.54
C LEU A 346 3.03 7.67 7.94
N LEU A 347 1.94 7.71 8.70
CA LEU A 347 0.67 7.14 8.31
C LEU A 347 -0.22 8.25 7.75
N THR A 348 -0.62 8.11 6.49
CA THR A 348 -1.36 9.15 5.76
C THR A 348 -2.68 8.60 5.25
N ALA A 349 -3.79 9.30 5.51
CA ALA A 349 -5.10 8.87 5.03
C ALA A 349 -6.08 10.03 4.88
N GLN A 350 -7.14 9.84 4.07
CA GLN A 350 -8.26 10.81 4.05
C GLN A 350 -9.11 10.68 5.31
N ARG A 351 -9.26 9.44 5.82
CA ARG A 351 -9.98 9.10 7.05
C ARG A 351 -9.15 8.13 7.89
N PHE A 352 -9.25 8.25 9.21
CA PHE A 352 -8.64 7.33 10.17
C PHE A 352 -9.78 6.74 11.01
N SER A 353 -9.76 5.44 11.29
CA SER A 353 -10.63 4.87 12.31
C SER A 353 -10.27 5.41 13.70
N ASP A 354 -11.26 5.52 14.57
CA ASP A 354 -11.07 5.92 15.95
C ASP A 354 -10.27 4.85 16.73
N GLY A 355 -9.63 5.25 17.84
CA GLY A 355 -8.86 4.37 18.72
C GLY A 355 -7.45 3.98 18.24
N LEU A 356 -7.12 4.11 16.95
CA LEU A 356 -5.80 3.75 16.41
C LEU A 356 -4.63 4.47 17.09
N GLU A 357 -4.84 5.71 17.53
CA GLU A 357 -3.83 6.52 18.24
C GLU A 357 -3.49 5.92 19.61
N ARG A 358 -4.47 5.32 20.31
CA ARG A 358 -4.22 4.63 21.60
C ARG A 358 -3.41 3.35 21.40
N ALA A 359 -3.68 2.59 20.34
CA ALA A 359 -2.87 1.41 20.02
C ALA A 359 -1.42 1.80 19.73
N LEU A 360 -1.20 2.87 18.96
CA LEU A 360 0.13 3.38 18.61
C LEU A 360 0.88 3.94 19.82
N ALA A 361 0.19 4.62 20.75
CA ALA A 361 0.79 5.17 21.97
C ALA A 361 1.39 4.10 22.91
N ALA A 362 0.95 2.84 22.81
CA ALA A 362 1.52 1.72 23.56
C ALA A 362 2.79 1.11 22.93
N LEU A 363 3.24 1.60 21.77
CA LEU A 363 4.38 1.07 21.02
C LEU A 363 5.60 1.99 21.10
N VAL A 364 6.82 1.43 21.01
CA VAL A 364 8.08 2.19 20.93
C VAL A 364 8.30 2.89 19.58
N VAL A 365 7.40 2.70 18.62
CA VAL A 365 7.55 3.18 17.25
C VAL A 365 7.02 4.60 17.12
N ALA A 366 7.93 5.57 17.04
CA ALA A 366 7.57 6.96 16.79
C ALA A 366 6.76 7.11 15.49
N TYR A 367 5.58 7.71 15.58
CA TYR A 367 4.63 7.84 14.47
C TYR A 367 4.18 9.29 14.24
N GLU A 368 3.78 9.58 13.01
CA GLU A 368 3.09 10.81 12.63
C GLU A 368 1.87 10.45 11.78
N LEU A 369 0.70 10.97 12.16
CA LEU A 369 -0.55 10.84 11.39
C LEU A 369 -0.78 12.10 10.57
N ARG A 370 -1.01 11.96 9.26
CA ARG A 370 -1.39 13.08 8.39
C ARG A 370 -2.70 12.85 7.66
N ALA A 371 -3.61 13.81 7.78
CA ALA A 371 -4.80 13.87 6.95
C ALA A 371 -4.42 14.30 5.53
N VAL A 372 -4.88 13.53 4.54
CA VAL A 372 -4.83 13.89 3.12
C VAL A 372 -6.04 14.75 2.81
N SER A 373 -5.80 15.97 2.34
CA SER A 373 -6.85 16.88 1.87
C SER A 373 -6.51 17.45 0.48
N GLY A 374 -7.54 17.80 -0.29
CA GLY A 374 -7.38 18.36 -1.64
C GLY A 374 -8.38 17.78 -2.65
N GLU A 375 -8.78 18.60 -3.62
CA GLU A 375 -9.70 18.20 -4.69
C GLU A 375 -9.02 17.33 -5.75
N LEU A 376 -9.81 16.49 -6.43
CA LEU A 376 -9.35 15.65 -7.54
C LEU A 376 -8.76 16.49 -8.68
N GLY A 377 -7.43 16.45 -8.82
CA GLY A 377 -6.68 17.20 -9.84
C GLY A 377 -6.01 18.48 -9.32
N ALA A 378 -6.27 18.87 -8.07
CA ALA A 378 -5.44 19.82 -7.34
C ALA A 378 -4.20 19.12 -6.75
N GLY A 379 -3.25 19.90 -6.22
CA GLY A 379 -2.16 19.35 -5.42
C GLY A 379 -2.69 18.78 -4.10
N ILE A 380 -2.10 17.68 -3.63
CA ILE A 380 -2.44 17.11 -2.32
C ILE A 380 -1.84 18.00 -1.22
N ASP A 381 -2.63 18.26 -0.18
CA ASP A 381 -2.19 18.85 1.06
C ASP A 381 -2.10 17.77 2.14
N LEU A 382 -0.98 17.73 2.85
CA LEU A 382 -0.71 16.78 3.92
C LEU A 382 -0.71 17.56 5.25
N VAL A 383 -1.76 17.37 6.02
CA VAL A 383 -2.01 18.13 7.26
C VAL A 383 -1.69 17.24 8.45
N SER A 384 -0.76 17.65 9.32
CA SER A 384 -0.48 16.95 10.59
C SER A 384 -1.75 16.85 11.43
N LYS A 385 -2.09 15.64 11.86
CA LYS A 385 -3.22 15.35 12.75
C LYS A 385 -2.72 15.14 14.18
N SER A 386 -1.77 14.23 14.36
CA SER A 386 -1.16 13.89 15.64
C SER A 386 0.21 13.22 15.44
N ALA A 387 1.00 13.17 16.50
CA ALA A 387 2.34 12.61 16.50
C ALA A 387 2.60 11.92 17.86
N GLY A 388 3.28 10.77 17.84
CA GLY A 388 3.69 10.06 19.04
C GLY A 388 5.05 10.52 19.57
N ASP A 389 5.48 9.92 20.69
CA ASP A 389 6.80 10.19 21.26
C ASP A 389 7.93 9.99 20.25
N GLY A 390 8.91 10.90 20.28
CA GLY A 390 10.01 10.94 19.31
C GLY A 390 9.64 11.49 17.92
N ALA A 391 8.38 11.91 17.69
CA ALA A 391 7.97 12.54 16.44
C ALA A 391 7.75 14.06 16.56
N GLU A 392 8.64 14.84 15.95
CA GLU A 392 8.44 16.27 15.71
C GLU A 392 7.23 16.50 14.79
N SER A 393 6.11 16.98 15.34
CA SER A 393 4.97 17.44 14.55
C SER A 393 5.36 18.66 13.73
N LYS A 394 5.22 18.57 12.40
CA LYS A 394 5.52 19.69 11.49
C LYS A 394 4.26 20.45 11.08
N PRO A 395 4.34 21.77 10.89
CA PRO A 395 3.23 22.56 10.37
C PRO A 395 2.86 22.09 8.95
N SER A 396 1.56 22.09 8.66
CA SER A 396 1.00 21.65 7.38
C SER A 396 1.58 22.44 6.21
N ARG A 397 1.96 21.73 5.14
CA ARG A 397 2.57 22.32 3.95
C ARG A 397 1.64 22.24 2.75
N ARG A 398 0.87 23.32 2.60
CA ARG A 398 0.02 23.59 1.44
C ARG A 398 0.77 23.35 0.14
N GLY A 399 0.32 22.36 -0.63
CA GLY A 399 1.00 21.91 -1.85
C GLY A 399 1.34 23.08 -2.78
N ARG A 400 2.64 23.28 -3.06
CA ARG A 400 3.13 24.44 -3.81
C ARG A 400 2.57 24.39 -5.23
N ARG A 401 1.55 25.22 -5.51
CA ARG A 401 0.86 25.27 -6.81
C ARG A 401 1.89 25.42 -7.93
N ARG A 402 1.97 24.42 -8.82
CA ARG A 402 2.82 24.47 -10.01
C ARG A 402 2.29 25.59 -10.90
N GLY A 403 2.98 26.74 -10.89
CA GLY A 403 2.48 27.99 -11.45
C GLY A 403 2.03 27.83 -12.90
N GLY A 404 0.77 28.18 -13.17
CA GLY A 404 0.28 28.34 -14.54
C GLY A 404 1.05 29.46 -15.24
N ARG A 405 1.32 29.28 -16.53
CA ARG A 405 1.98 30.30 -17.36
C ARG A 405 1.25 31.64 -17.23
N GLY A 406 2.00 32.68 -16.85
CA GLY A 406 1.49 34.05 -16.89
C GLY A 406 1.01 34.39 -18.30
N ARG A 407 -0.24 34.86 -18.41
CA ARG A 407 -0.73 35.62 -19.54
C ARG A 407 -1.04 37.02 -19.05
N ASN A 408 -0.22 37.94 -19.52
CA ASN A 408 -0.32 39.40 -19.53
C ASN A 408 -1.62 39.98 -18.98
N ALA A 409 -1.52 40.72 -17.88
CA ALA A 409 -2.38 41.87 -17.62
C ALA A 409 -1.59 43.13 -17.98
N ARG A 410 -2.08 43.86 -18.98
CA ARG A 410 -1.77 45.26 -19.26
C ARG A 410 -3.11 46.01 -19.30
N ASP A 411 -3.01 47.33 -19.16
CA ASP A 411 -4.12 48.29 -19.05
C ASP A 411 -4.79 48.21 -17.65
N GLY A 412 -4.82 49.26 -16.81
CA GLY A 412 -4.68 50.71 -17.08
C GLY A 412 -6.03 51.26 -17.56
N GLU A 413 -6.65 52.29 -16.98
CA GLU A 413 -6.30 53.20 -15.88
C GLU A 413 -7.60 53.55 -15.10
N ASN A 414 -7.53 53.98 -13.83
CA ASN A 414 -8.45 55.03 -13.36
C ASN A 414 -7.91 55.77 -12.12
N ARG A 415 -8.32 57.04 -11.96
CA ARG A 415 -7.79 58.05 -11.01
C ARG A 415 -8.69 58.25 -9.77
N GLY A 416 -8.16 59.01 -8.80
CA GLY A 416 -8.81 59.46 -7.55
C GLY A 416 -7.84 59.27 -6.38
N ASP A 417 -6.86 60.14 -6.18
CA ASP A 417 -6.94 61.43 -5.45
C ASP A 417 -7.40 61.24 -3.99
N ASP A 418 -6.47 61.44 -3.05
CA ASP A 418 -6.69 62.19 -1.80
C ASP A 418 -5.35 62.53 -1.13
N ASP A 419 -5.26 63.76 -0.64
CA ASP A 419 -4.06 64.51 -0.27
C ASP A 419 -3.20 63.94 0.87
N LYS A 420 -1.88 64.21 0.80
CA LYS A 420 -1.16 64.93 1.88
C LYS A 420 0.26 65.39 1.54
N GLU A 421 0.46 66.69 1.70
CA GLU A 421 1.73 67.40 1.91
C GLU A 421 2.32 66.98 3.31
N GLU A 422 3.57 67.23 3.71
CA GLU A 422 4.59 68.20 3.27
C GLU A 422 5.98 67.83 3.88
N ASN A 423 7.08 68.46 3.41
CA ASN A 423 8.48 68.42 3.90
C ASN A 423 9.25 67.10 3.64
N GLY A 424 10.48 67.07 3.08
CA GLY A 424 11.62 68.01 3.12
C GLY A 424 12.72 67.40 4.00
N ASP A 425 14.02 67.37 3.70
CA ASP A 425 14.87 68.02 2.69
C ASP A 425 16.23 67.25 2.56
N GLY A 426 16.96 67.41 1.44
CA GLY A 426 18.38 67.04 1.24
C GLY A 426 18.77 65.54 1.15
N GLY A 427 19.60 65.07 0.21
CA GLY A 427 20.22 65.72 -0.96
C GLY A 427 21.48 64.96 -1.42
N GLU A 428 21.66 64.79 -2.75
CA GLU A 428 22.93 64.51 -3.49
C GLU A 428 23.74 63.23 -3.13
N SER A 429 24.50 62.51 -3.97
CA SER A 429 24.68 62.30 -5.42
C SER A 429 25.57 61.01 -5.58
N ALA A 430 25.92 60.40 -6.72
CA ALA A 430 25.83 60.78 -8.13
C ALA A 430 25.71 59.56 -9.08
N GLU A 431 25.32 59.88 -10.32
CA GLU A 431 25.59 59.31 -11.64
C GLU A 431 26.80 58.35 -11.86
N SER A 432 26.62 57.32 -12.71
CA SER A 432 27.38 57.21 -13.98
C SER A 432 26.86 56.13 -14.96
N ASN A 433 26.42 56.58 -16.15
CA ASN A 433 26.62 56.07 -17.52
C ASN A 433 26.85 54.59 -17.86
N GLY A 434 26.27 54.14 -18.98
CA GLY A 434 26.58 52.86 -19.63
C GLY A 434 25.75 52.55 -20.89
N ASP A 435 25.88 53.36 -21.95
CA ASP A 435 25.16 53.18 -23.24
C ASP A 435 25.52 51.89 -24.00
N GLY A 436 24.63 51.43 -24.88
CA GLY A 436 24.82 50.25 -25.72
C GLY A 436 23.73 50.01 -26.78
N GLU A 437 23.58 50.93 -27.73
CA GLU A 437 22.62 50.82 -28.85
C GLU A 437 22.98 49.76 -29.92
N SER A 438 22.03 49.51 -30.84
CA SER A 438 22.22 48.99 -32.22
C SER A 438 22.52 47.48 -32.37
N ARG A 439 22.06 46.74 -33.40
CA ARG A 439 21.28 47.02 -34.64
C ARG A 439 20.80 45.66 -35.23
N SER A 440 19.50 45.45 -35.58
CA SER A 440 18.91 45.57 -36.95
C SER A 440 18.71 44.25 -37.74
N ALA A 441 17.78 44.28 -38.73
CA ALA A 441 17.37 43.26 -39.73
C ALA A 441 16.49 42.09 -39.19
N ALA A 442 15.21 41.89 -39.54
CA ALA A 442 14.30 42.28 -40.64
C ALA A 442 14.36 41.41 -41.93
N ARG A 443 13.27 40.66 -42.18
CA ARG A 443 12.67 40.27 -43.48
C ARG A 443 11.38 39.46 -43.19
N ALA A 444 10.21 39.98 -43.59
CA ALA A 444 9.48 39.73 -44.85
C ALA A 444 8.52 38.53 -44.69
N GLU A 445 7.22 38.79 -44.49
CA GLU A 445 6.17 39.01 -45.51
C GLU A 445 5.63 37.71 -46.13
N GLY A 446 4.30 37.59 -46.14
CA GLY A 446 3.57 36.36 -46.46
C GLY A 446 2.07 36.57 -46.28
N ASP A 447 1.50 37.40 -47.15
CA ASP A 447 0.10 37.85 -47.17
C ASP A 447 -0.87 36.75 -47.68
N GLY A 448 -2.18 36.88 -47.41
CA GLY A 448 -3.20 35.94 -47.90
C GLY A 448 -4.51 35.89 -47.10
N GLU A 449 -5.41 36.84 -47.37
CA GLU A 449 -6.81 36.83 -46.90
C GLU A 449 -7.74 35.88 -47.70
N GLU A 450 -9.05 35.94 -47.38
CA GLU A 450 -10.19 35.20 -47.95
C GLU A 450 -10.28 33.69 -47.59
N GLY A 451 -11.43 33.13 -47.22
CA GLY A 451 -12.78 33.69 -47.06
C GLY A 451 -13.82 32.56 -47.00
N GLY A 452 -15.11 32.88 -46.82
CA GLY A 452 -16.20 31.95 -47.18
C GLY A 452 -16.91 31.20 -46.05
N ARG A 453 -18.02 31.78 -45.58
CA ARG A 453 -19.09 31.09 -44.84
C ARG A 453 -19.70 29.95 -45.68
N ARG A 454 -20.10 28.82 -45.05
CA ARG A 454 -21.40 28.12 -45.28
C ARG A 454 -21.49 26.82 -44.47
N GLY A 455 -22.54 26.66 -43.66
CA GLY A 455 -22.88 25.37 -43.04
C GLY A 455 -23.92 24.59 -43.86
N ARG A 456 -23.95 23.26 -43.75
CA ARG A 456 -25.17 22.45 -44.01
C ARG A 456 -25.13 21.03 -43.41
N ARG A 457 -26.11 20.81 -42.53
CA ARG A 457 -26.93 19.59 -42.32
C ARG A 457 -26.42 18.21 -42.80
N ARG A 458 -26.42 17.27 -41.84
CA ARG A 458 -26.96 15.88 -41.90
C ARG A 458 -26.85 15.11 -43.23
N ARG A 459 -26.21 13.93 -43.17
CA ARG A 459 -26.83 12.70 -43.74
C ARG A 459 -26.36 11.43 -43.02
N ARG A 460 -27.32 10.59 -42.63
CA ARG A 460 -27.10 9.18 -42.27
C ARG A 460 -26.86 8.39 -43.56
N SER A 461 -25.99 7.40 -43.55
CA SER A 461 -25.97 6.31 -44.54
C SER A 461 -26.07 4.96 -43.83
N ARG A 462 -27.18 4.26 -44.09
CA ARG A 462 -27.34 2.81 -43.88
C ARG A 462 -27.33 2.15 -45.26
N ARG A 463 -26.37 1.27 -45.52
CA ARG A 463 -26.42 0.20 -46.55
C ARG A 463 -25.20 -0.71 -46.31
N GLY A 464 -25.24 -2.03 -46.40
CA GLY A 464 -26.36 -2.94 -46.71
C GLY A 464 -26.11 -3.75 -47.99
N GLY A 465 -25.93 -5.07 -47.84
CA GLY A 465 -25.58 -6.06 -48.89
C GLY A 465 -24.37 -6.88 -48.41
N ARG A 466 -24.37 -8.22 -48.23
CA ARG A 466 -24.84 -9.36 -49.07
C ARG A 466 -24.17 -9.34 -50.47
N SER A 467 -23.64 -10.44 -51.02
CA SER A 467 -23.88 -11.89 -50.81
C SER A 467 -22.55 -12.67 -50.97
N GLY A 468 -22.34 -13.92 -50.50
CA GLY A 468 -22.93 -15.20 -50.97
C GLY A 468 -22.00 -15.84 -52.03
N GLY A 469 -21.79 -17.16 -52.14
CA GLY A 469 -22.22 -18.35 -51.38
C GLY A 469 -21.02 -19.29 -51.12
N ASP A 470 -21.09 -20.52 -50.56
CA ASP A 470 -22.10 -21.58 -50.43
C ASP A 470 -21.58 -22.88 -51.09
N ALA A 471 -22.16 -24.06 -50.80
CA ALA A 471 -21.70 -25.45 -51.04
C ALA A 471 -20.74 -26.00 -49.94
N SER A 472 -21.21 -26.77 -48.95
CA SER A 472 -21.62 -28.21 -48.95
C SER A 472 -20.45 -29.13 -48.52
N ASP A 473 -20.61 -30.28 -47.85
CA ASP A 473 -21.77 -31.15 -47.65
C ASP A 473 -21.60 -32.08 -46.40
N GLY A 474 -22.68 -32.75 -45.96
CA GLY A 474 -22.70 -33.84 -44.95
C GLY A 474 -22.57 -33.41 -43.48
N GLY A 475 -23.42 -33.82 -42.51
CA GLY A 475 -24.29 -35.00 -42.42
C GLY A 475 -23.53 -36.16 -41.74
N ASP A 476 -24.02 -36.85 -40.71
CA ASP A 476 -25.35 -36.84 -40.05
C ASP A 476 -25.25 -37.43 -38.61
N ASN A 477 -26.34 -37.36 -37.82
CA ASN A 477 -26.74 -38.07 -36.60
C ASN A 477 -25.78 -39.09 -35.89
N GLY A 478 -25.78 -39.26 -34.56
CA GLY A 478 -26.61 -38.65 -33.50
C GLY A 478 -26.67 -39.51 -32.21
N ASP A 479 -27.45 -39.01 -31.24
CA ASP A 479 -28.12 -39.71 -30.11
C ASP A 479 -27.43 -40.09 -28.76
N ALA A 480 -28.28 -40.02 -27.72
CA ALA A 480 -28.34 -40.65 -26.41
C ALA A 480 -27.07 -40.84 -25.54
N GLY A 481 -26.93 -39.89 -24.61
CA GLY A 481 -26.04 -39.96 -23.45
C GLY A 481 -26.25 -41.12 -22.45
N ARG A 482 -25.33 -41.21 -21.49
CA ARG A 482 -25.56 -41.80 -20.16
C ARG A 482 -24.58 -41.25 -19.13
N ARG A 483 -25.08 -40.94 -17.93
CA ARG A 483 -24.27 -40.75 -16.70
C ARG A 483 -24.03 -42.12 -16.05
N PRO A 484 -22.88 -42.28 -15.37
CA PRO A 484 -22.88 -42.70 -13.97
C PRO A 484 -22.10 -41.67 -13.12
N ALA A 485 -22.52 -41.25 -11.92
CA ALA A 485 -22.95 -41.97 -10.71
C ALA A 485 -21.76 -42.33 -9.78
N LYS A 486 -21.89 -41.92 -8.52
CA LYS A 486 -20.90 -42.06 -7.44
C LYS A 486 -20.67 -43.53 -7.07
N ALA A 487 -19.44 -43.89 -6.70
CA ALA A 487 -19.15 -45.05 -5.86
C ALA A 487 -18.42 -44.60 -4.58
N LYS A 488 -19.05 -44.79 -3.42
CA LYS A 488 -18.34 -44.88 -2.13
C LYS A 488 -17.73 -46.28 -2.04
N ARG A 489 -16.55 -46.41 -1.44
CA ARG A 489 -16.23 -47.57 -0.58
C ARG A 489 -15.29 -47.15 0.54
N ALA A 490 -15.48 -47.78 1.69
CA ALA A 490 -14.72 -47.62 2.91
C ALA A 490 -14.18 -48.99 3.36
N ALA A 491 -13.40 -49.00 4.44
CA ALA A 491 -12.62 -50.12 4.99
C ALA A 491 -11.43 -50.54 4.10
N GLY A 492 -10.27 -50.92 4.64
CA GLY A 492 -9.87 -50.97 6.06
C GLY A 492 -8.74 -52.00 6.27
N VAL A 493 -8.25 -52.10 7.51
CA VAL A 493 -7.35 -53.16 8.03
C VAL A 493 -5.85 -53.11 7.63
N ALA A 494 -5.09 -52.42 8.48
CA ALA A 494 -4.00 -52.94 9.32
C ALA A 494 -2.72 -53.65 8.79
N SER A 495 -1.70 -53.53 9.65
CA SER A 495 -0.44 -54.30 9.77
C SER A 495 0.76 -53.83 8.94
N GLY A 496 1.95 -53.84 9.58
CA GLY A 496 3.21 -53.37 8.98
C GLY A 496 4.22 -52.84 9.99
N ALA A 497 4.60 -53.64 11.00
CA ALA A 497 5.60 -53.22 11.98
C ALA A 497 7.02 -53.22 11.40
N SER A 498 7.84 -52.23 11.79
CA SER A 498 9.31 -52.30 11.77
C SER A 498 9.83 -51.44 12.92
N LYS A 499 10.17 -52.08 14.04
CA LYS A 499 11.54 -52.49 14.39
C LYS A 499 12.52 -51.32 14.55
N LYS A 500 12.66 -50.88 15.81
CA LYS A 500 13.93 -50.34 16.33
C LYS A 500 15.03 -51.39 16.17
N PHE A 501 16.27 -50.96 15.93
CA PHE A 501 17.42 -51.42 16.73
C PHE A 501 18.64 -50.51 16.53
N ARG A 502 19.22 -50.08 17.66
CA ARG A 502 20.48 -49.34 17.86
C ARG A 502 20.59 -47.97 17.18
#